data_AF-A0A7J0DP10-F1
#
_entry.id   AF-A0A7J0DP10-F1
#
_cell.length_a   1.000
_cell.length_b   1.000
_cell.length_c   1.000
_cell.angle_alpha   90.00
_cell.angle_beta   90.00
_cell.angle_gamma   90.00
#
_symmetry.space_group_name_H-M   'P 1'
#
loop_
_entity.id
_entity.type
_entity.pdbx_description
1 polymer ?
#
loop_
_entity_poly.entity_id
_entity_poly.type
_entity_poly.pdbx_seq_one_letter_code
_entity_poly.pdbx_strand_id
1 'polypeptide(L)' 'MVAAFEKRLERRPGDAEIVYASTEKAEHELNWKAKYGIEEMCRDQWNWASKNPYGYESADSA' A
#
# COMPACT_ATOMS: atom_id res chain seq x y z
N MET A 1 -29.67 -19.01 1.65
CA MET A 1 -29.67 -18.02 0.56
C MET A 1 -28.22 -17.73 0.23
N VAL A 2 -27.70 -18.36 -0.82
CA VAL A 2 -26.29 -18.29 -1.23
C VAL A 2 -26.23 -17.35 -2.43
N ALA A 3 -25.56 -16.20 -2.30
CA ALA A 3 -25.04 -15.40 -3.42
C ALA A 3 -24.23 -14.20 -2.88
N ALA A 4 -22.92 -14.39 -2.66
CA ALA A 4 -21.96 -13.30 -2.58
C ALA A 4 -20.53 -13.81 -2.85
N PHE A 5 -20.39 -14.72 -3.80
CA PHE A 5 -19.07 -15.06 -4.34
C PHE A 5 -19.08 -14.60 -5.80
N GLU A 6 -18.04 -13.88 -6.21
CA GLU A 6 -17.73 -13.48 -7.60
C GLU A 6 -18.27 -12.13 -8.13
N LYS A 7 -18.15 -11.03 -7.37
CA LYS A 7 -18.02 -9.72 -8.05
C LYS A 7 -16.55 -9.52 -8.44
N ARG A 8 -16.14 -10.01 -9.61
CA ARG A 8 -14.83 -9.67 -10.19
C ARG A 8 -14.94 -8.21 -10.68
N LEU A 9 -14.41 -7.27 -9.91
CA LEU A 9 -14.33 -5.88 -10.33
C LEU A 9 -13.47 -5.78 -11.59
N GLU A 10 -13.88 -4.93 -12.53
CA GLU A 10 -13.14 -4.69 -13.76
C GLU A 10 -11.77 -4.09 -13.44
N ARG A 11 -10.75 -4.40 -14.25
CA ARG A 11 -9.46 -3.73 -14.14
C ARG A 11 -9.68 -2.24 -14.38
N ARG A 12 -9.10 -1.40 -13.51
CA ARG A 12 -9.13 0.04 -13.73
C ARG A 12 -8.32 0.34 -15.01
N PRO A 13 -8.86 1.14 -15.95
CA PRO A 13 -8.12 1.53 -17.15
C PRO A 13 -6.77 2.15 -16.79
N GLY A 14 -5.70 1.70 -17.42
CA GLY A 14 -4.33 2.18 -17.19
C GLY A 14 -3.51 1.36 -16.19
N ASP A 15 -4.10 0.40 -15.47
CA ASP A 15 -3.32 -0.47 -14.59
C ASP A 15 -2.43 -1.43 -15.42
N ALA A 16 -1.12 -1.44 -15.13
CA ALA A 16 -0.20 -2.46 -15.61
C ALA A 16 -0.49 -3.82 -14.93
N GLU A 17 -0.09 -4.93 -15.55
CA GLU A 17 -0.26 -6.26 -14.94
C GLU A 17 0.75 -6.51 -13.82
N ILE A 18 2.03 -6.23 -14.08
CA ILE A 18 3.14 -6.34 -13.11
C ILE A 18 4.12 -5.20 -13.38
N VAL A 19 4.62 -4.56 -12.31
CA VAL A 19 5.66 -3.54 -12.39
C VAL A 19 6.54 -3.59 -11.15
N TYR A 20 7.86 -3.59 -11.33
CA TYR A 20 8.87 -3.55 -10.27
C TYR A 20 10.11 -2.79 -10.75
N ALA A 21 10.95 -2.34 -9.81
CA ALA A 21 12.16 -1.55 -10.11
C ALA A 21 13.43 -2.37 -9.91
N SER A 22 14.44 -2.16 -10.76
CA SER A 22 15.83 -2.47 -10.40
C SER A 22 16.37 -1.36 -9.49
N THR A 23 16.94 -1.73 -8.34
CA THR A 23 17.46 -0.79 -7.33
C THR A 23 18.97 -0.58 -7.40
N GLU A 24 19.66 -1.30 -8.28
CA GLU A 24 21.13 -1.37 -8.35
C GLU A 24 21.78 0.02 -8.50
N LYS A 25 21.19 0.89 -9.32
CA LYS A 25 21.74 2.24 -9.55
C LYS A 25 21.73 3.10 -8.29
N ALA A 26 20.63 3.06 -7.52
CA ALA A 26 20.52 3.81 -6.27
C ALA A 26 21.47 3.27 -5.21
N GLU A 27 21.64 1.94 -5.16
CA GLU A 27 22.62 1.30 -4.27
C GLU A 27 24.05 1.74 -4.61
N HIS A 28 24.41 1.77 -5.89
CA HIS A 28 25.76 2.12 -6.33
C HIS A 28 26.08 3.63 -6.22
N GLU A 29 25.18 4.49 -6.70
CA GLU A 29 25.48 5.94 -6.82
C GLU A 29 25.16 6.71 -5.54
N LEU A 30 24.15 6.28 -4.79
CA LEU A 30 23.65 6.98 -3.61
C LEU A 30 24.01 6.27 -2.30
N ASN A 31 24.60 5.07 -2.38
CA ASN A 31 24.81 4.19 -1.23
C ASN A 31 23.52 4.00 -0.42
N TRP A 32 22.37 3.93 -1.12
CA TRP A 32 21.04 3.89 -0.52
C TRP A 32 20.33 2.60 -0.89
N LYS A 33 19.66 1.97 0.08
CA LYS A 33 18.86 0.77 -0.09
C LYS A 33 17.60 0.83 0.78
N ALA A 34 16.46 0.41 0.23
CA ALA A 34 15.25 0.20 1.00
C ALA A 34 15.50 -0.90 2.06
N LYS A 35 15.13 -0.62 3.32
CA LYS A 35 15.50 -1.45 4.48
C LYS A 35 14.37 -2.33 5.01
N TYR A 36 13.12 -2.03 4.62
CA TYR A 36 11.92 -2.62 5.20
C TYR A 36 11.20 -3.47 4.16
N GLY A 37 10.68 -4.62 4.60
CA GLY A 37 9.90 -5.55 3.78
C GLY A 37 8.41 -5.26 3.86
N ILE A 38 7.62 -6.17 3.27
CA ILE A 38 6.15 -6.04 3.20
C ILE A 38 5.53 -6.16 4.59
N GLU A 39 6.10 -6.99 5.46
CA GLU A 39 5.61 -7.21 6.83
C GLU A 39 5.70 -5.92 7.67
N GLU A 40 6.84 -5.23 7.64
CA GLU A 40 6.99 -3.95 8.34
C GLU A 40 6.07 -2.89 7.76
N MET A 41 5.97 -2.80 6.42
CA MET A 41 5.08 -1.85 5.75
C MET A 41 3.62 -2.05 6.18
N CYS A 42 3.13 -3.30 6.18
CA CYS A 42 1.77 -3.63 6.60
C CYS A 42 1.52 -3.32 8.08
N ARG A 43 2.46 -3.69 8.96
CA ARG A 43 2.36 -3.41 10.40
C ARG A 43 2.29 -1.92 10.67
N ASP A 44 3.17 -1.14 10.07
CA ASP A 44 3.30 0.29 10.34
C ASP A 44 2.08 1.04 9.79
N GLN A 45 1.60 0.66 8.60
CA GLN A 45 0.35 1.17 8.02
C GLN A 45 -0.87 0.86 8.90
N TRP A 46 -0.99 -0.38 9.38
CA TRP A 46 -2.10 -0.77 10.27
C TRP A 46 -2.08 -0.01 11.59
N ASN A 47 -0.89 0.14 12.20
CA ASN A 47 -0.74 0.90 13.43
C ASN A 47 -1.15 2.38 13.25
N TRP A 48 -0.80 3.01 12.12
CA TRP A 48 -1.27 4.37 11.83
C TRP A 48 -2.79 4.40 11.64
N ALA A 49 -3.33 3.56 10.77
CA ALA A 49 -4.76 3.58 10.43
C ALA A 49 -5.66 3.28 11.64
N SER A 50 -5.23 2.34 12.49
CA SER A 50 -5.96 1.98 13.72
C SER A 50 -6.00 3.12 14.73
N LYS A 51 -4.93 3.92 14.81
CA LYS A 51 -4.83 5.06 15.74
C LYS A 51 -5.44 6.34 15.19
N ASN A 52 -5.55 6.43 13.87
CA ASN A 52 -6.00 7.62 13.14
C ASN A 52 -7.13 7.22 12.18
N PRO A 53 -8.31 6.80 12.70
CA PRO A 53 -9.40 6.30 11.86
C PRO A 53 -9.97 7.36 10.89
N TYR A 54 -9.77 8.65 11.19
CA TYR A 54 -10.15 9.78 10.34
C TYR A 54 -8.92 10.51 9.76
N GLY A 55 -7.77 9.84 9.74
CA GLY A 55 -6.52 10.45 9.30
C GLY A 55 -6.06 11.57 10.23
N TYR A 56 -5.64 12.70 9.65
CA TYR A 56 -5.20 13.88 10.41
C TYR A 56 -6.35 14.79 10.86
N GLU A 57 -7.58 14.50 10.43
CA GLU A 57 -8.78 15.26 10.79
C GLU A 57 -9.33 14.80 12.15
N SER A 58 -10.05 15.70 12.85
CA SER A 58 -10.77 15.29 14.06
C SER A 58 -12.08 14.60 13.68
N ALA A 59 -12.55 13.71 14.55
CA ALA A 59 -13.84 13.03 14.35
C ALA A 59 -15.02 14.01 14.21
N ASP A 60 -14.87 15.24 14.73
CA ASP A 60 -15.90 16.28 14.72
C ASP A 60 -15.95 17.10 13.42
N SER A 61 -15.00 16.89 12.50
CA SER A 61 -14.97 17.52 11.17
C SER A 61 -15.64 16.70 10.07
N ALA A 62 -16.18 15.52 10.40
CA ALA A 62 -16.84 14.59 9.47
C ALA A 62 -18.37 14.71 9.47
#